data_AF-A0A0R3M9C7-F1
#
_entry.id   AF-A0A0R3M9C7-F1
#
_cell.length_a   1.000
_cell.length_b   1.000
_cell.length_c   1.000
_cell.angle_alpha   90.00
_cell.angle_beta   90.00
_cell.angle_gamma   90.00
#
_symmetry.space_group_name_H-M   'P 1'
#
loop_
_entity.id
_entity.type
_entity.pdbx_description
1 polymer ?
#
loop_
_entity_poly.entity_id
_entity_poly.type
_entity_poly.pdbx_seq_one_letter_code
_entity_poly.pdbx_strand_id
1 'polypeptide(L)'
;MNNYRVSFYKDLCNSDGHSFKCLQRQIDVQSDEPSQAIVLAERLVDNERLNANCVEVMQLSGDHEFEHPAVYSPAHSKHVWNRVA
;
A
#
# COMPACT_ATOMS: atom_id res chain seq x y z
N MET A 1 -13.78 3.13 -17.06
CA MET A 1 -12.73 3.38 -16.05
C MET A 1 -12.92 2.38 -14.93
N ASN A 2 -11.90 1.55 -14.71
CA ASN A 2 -11.89 0.50 -13.71
C ASN A 2 -11.24 1.03 -12.43
N ASN A 3 -11.67 0.52 -11.28
CA ASN A 3 -10.99 0.76 -10.02
C ASN A 3 -9.88 -0.27 -9.84
N TYR A 4 -8.69 0.20 -9.51
CA TYR A 4 -7.54 -0.64 -9.21
C TYR A 4 -6.98 -0.30 -7.85
N ARG A 5 -6.61 -1.33 -7.10
CA ARG A 5 -5.81 -1.22 -5.89
C ARG A 5 -4.38 -1.55 -6.23
N VAL A 6 -3.50 -0.58 -6.07
CA VAL A 6 -2.05 -0.74 -6.24
C VAL A 6 -1.40 -0.83 -4.87
N SER A 7 -0.77 -1.96 -4.60
CA SER A 7 -0.09 -2.24 -3.34
C SER A 7 1.41 -2.32 -3.56
N PHE A 8 2.16 -1.54 -2.79
CA PHE A 8 3.61 -1.49 -2.82
C PHE A 8 4.15 -2.23 -1.61
N TYR A 9 5.01 -3.21 -1.83
CA TYR A 9 5.59 -4.06 -0.81
C TYR A 9 7.11 -3.95 -0.79
N LYS A 10 7.68 -4.29 0.36
CA LYS A 10 9.08 -4.61 0.53
C LYS A 10 9.24 -6.04 0.95
N ASP A 11 10.02 -6.82 0.20
CA ASP A 11 10.50 -8.09 0.69
C ASP A 11 11.51 -7.87 1.81
N LEU A 12 11.26 -8.54 2.93
CA LEU A 12 12.11 -8.58 4.11
C LEU A 12 12.39 -10.04 4.46
N CYS A 13 13.50 -10.28 5.15
CA CYS A 13 13.77 -11.58 5.76
C CYS A 13 13.60 -11.46 7.27
N ASN A 14 12.95 -12.45 7.88
CA ASN A 14 12.94 -12.54 9.33
C ASN A 14 14.30 -13.08 9.84
N SER A 15 14.46 -13.14 11.16
CA SER A 15 15.68 -13.66 11.80
C SER A 15 15.95 -15.13 11.52
N ASP A 16 14.95 -15.89 11.10
CA ASP A 16 15.03 -17.31 10.74
C ASP A 16 15.43 -17.51 9.26
N GLY A 17 15.56 -16.42 8.50
CA GLY A 17 15.92 -16.46 7.08
C GLY A 17 14.73 -16.62 6.12
N HIS A 18 13.50 -16.60 6.61
CA HIS A 18 12.31 -16.66 5.78
C HIS A 18 11.96 -15.29 5.19
N SER A 19 11.79 -15.25 3.88
CA SER A 19 11.32 -14.06 3.15
C SER A 19 9.82 -13.86 3.35
N PHE A 20 9.42 -12.62 3.58
CA PHE A 20 8.02 -12.20 3.64
C PHE A 20 7.86 -10.81 3.03
N LYS A 21 6.67 -10.55 2.50
CA LYS A 21 6.29 -9.24 1.96
C LYS A 21 5.74 -8.36 3.08
N CYS A 22 6.25 -7.14 3.20
CA CYS A 22 5.75 -6.12 4.10
C CYS A 22 5.10 -5.00 3.30
N LEU A 23 3.80 -4.76 3.49
CA LEU A 23 3.07 -3.69 2.81
C LEU A 23 3.63 -2.32 3.23
N GLN A 24 4.15 -1.56 2.26
CA GLN A 24 4.68 -0.21 2.47
C GLN A 24 3.60 0.84 2.25
N ARG A 25 2.82 0.68 1.18
CA ARG A 25 1.79 1.64 0.77
C ARG A 25 0.72 0.95 -0.05
N GLN A 26 -0.50 1.44 0.03
CA GLN A 26 -1.60 1.01 -0.81
C GLN A 26 -2.37 2.25 -1.26
N ILE A 27 -2.69 2.30 -2.54
CA ILE A 27 -3.45 3.39 -3.15
C ILE A 27 -4.45 2.78 -4.12
N ASP A 28 -5.70 3.22 -4.00
CA ASP A 28 -6.71 2.94 -5.00
C ASP A 28 -6.63 4.04 -6.07
N VAL A 29 -6.77 3.67 -7.34
CA VAL A 29 -6.74 4.58 -8.51
C VAL A 29 -7.79 4.14 -9.52
N GLN A 30 -8.24 5.09 -10.34
CA GLN A 30 -9.07 4.79 -11.50
C GLN A 30 -8.23 4.88 -12.77
N SER A 31 -8.27 3.84 -13.60
CA SER A 31 -7.62 3.83 -14.91
C SER A 31 -8.37 2.92 -15.88
N ASP A 32 -8.02 2.98 -17.16
CA ASP A 32 -8.60 2.04 -18.13
C ASP A 32 -7.92 0.67 -18.02
N GLU A 33 -6.59 0.69 -17.86
CA GLU A 33 -5.72 -0.49 -17.86
C GLU A 33 -4.90 -0.61 -16.56
N PRO A 34 -4.49 -1.84 -16.15
CA PRO A 34 -3.68 -2.06 -14.95
C PRO A 34 -2.29 -1.41 -15.00
N SER A 35 -1.66 -1.36 -16.17
CA SER A 35 -0.33 -0.73 -16.35
C SER A 35 -0.40 0.78 -16.10
N GLN A 36 -1.49 1.42 -16.52
CA GLN A 36 -1.74 2.83 -16.24
C GLN A 36 -2.00 3.07 -14.75
N ALA A 37 -2.70 2.15 -14.07
CA ALA A 37 -2.93 2.24 -12.62
C ALA A 37 -1.61 2.32 -11.85
N ILE A 38 -0.61 1.50 -12.22
CA ILE A 38 0.72 1.51 -11.59
C ILE A 38 1.36 2.90 -11.72
N VAL A 39 1.45 3.42 -12.95
CA VAL A 39 2.10 4.72 -13.21
C VAL A 39 1.38 5.86 -12.48
N LEU A 40 0.05 5.80 -12.39
CA LEU A 40 -0.72 6.78 -11.62
C LEU A 40 -0.44 6.66 -10.11
N ALA A 41 -0.46 5.45 -9.57
CA ALA A 41 -0.14 5.21 -8.17
C ALA A 41 1.29 5.63 -7.83
N GLU A 42 2.26 5.35 -8.71
CA GLU A 42 3.66 5.77 -8.61
C GLU A 42 3.83 7.29 -8.59
N ARG A 43 2.99 8.05 -9.30
CA ARG A 43 3.01 9.52 -9.24
C ARG A 43 2.38 10.08 -7.97
N LEU A 44 1.41 9.35 -7.39
CA LEU A 44 0.71 9.75 -6.18
C LEU A 44 1.50 9.41 -4.91
N VAL A 45 2.39 8.42 -4.98
CA VAL A 45 3.40 8.18 -3.94
C VAL A 45 4.63 9.01 -4.21
N ASP A 46 5.21 9.57 -3.15
CA ASP A 46 6.58 10.10 -3.20
C ASP A 46 7.53 8.91 -3.32
N ASN A 47 7.80 8.49 -4.57
CA ASN A 47 8.54 7.27 -4.88
C ASN A 47 9.96 7.26 -4.28
N GLU A 48 10.60 8.44 -4.15
CA GLU A 48 11.93 8.56 -3.54
C GLU A 48 11.94 8.15 -2.07
N ARG A 49 10.82 8.28 -1.36
CA ARG A 49 10.66 7.88 0.04
C ARG A 49 10.05 6.51 0.20
N LEU A 50 9.53 5.93 -0.88
CA LEU A 50 8.90 4.62 -0.87
C LEU A 50 9.97 3.53 -0.94
N ASN A 51 10.21 2.86 0.17
CA ASN A 51 11.15 1.74 0.23
C ASN A 51 10.46 0.45 -0.20
N ALA A 52 9.86 0.41 -1.38
CA ALA A 52 9.19 -0.77 -1.94
C ALA A 52 10.03 -1.35 -3.08
N ASN A 53 10.05 -2.68 -3.20
CA ASN A 53 10.70 -3.41 -4.29
C ASN A 53 9.73 -4.29 -5.09
N CYS A 54 8.48 -4.36 -4.65
CA CYS A 54 7.42 -5.17 -5.25
C CYS A 54 6.15 -4.34 -5.40
N VAL A 55 5.45 -4.51 -6.52
CA VAL A 55 4.15 -3.88 -6.78
C VAL A 55 3.14 -4.95 -7.20
N GLU A 56 1.94 -4.86 -6.65
CA GLU A 56 0.81 -5.72 -7.02
C GLU A 56 -0.39 -4.85 -7.38
N VAL A 57 -1.07 -5.20 -8.47
CA VAL A 57 -2.28 -4.51 -8.93
C VAL A 57 -3.45 -5.48 -8.89
N MET A 58 -4.52 -5.06 -8.25
CA MET A 58 -5.76 -5.81 -8.19
C MET A 58 -6.89 -4.96 -8.75
N GLN A 59 -7.60 -5.47 -9.77
CA GLN A 59 -8.84 -4.84 -10.22
C GLN A 59 -9.93 -5.07 -9.18
N LEU A 60 -10.58 -3.99 -8.75
CA LEU A 60 -11.68 -4.05 -7.80
C LEU A 60 -12.99 -4.22 -8.60
N SER A 61 -13.58 -5.41 -8.49
CA SER A 61 -14.87 -5.72 -9.12
C SER A 61 -16.01 -5.26 -8.21
N GLY A 62 -16.67 -4.16 -8.55
CA GLY A 62 -17.89 -3.69 -7.89
C GLY A 62 -17.72 -2.48 -6.97
N ASP A 63 -18.88 -1.92 -6.58
CA ASP A 63 -19.24 -0.69 -5.82
C ASP A 63 -18.49 -0.43 -4.49
N HIS A 64 -17.20 -0.72 -4.41
CA HIS A 64 -16.37 -0.20 -3.34
C HIS A 64 -16.25 1.29 -3.60
N GLU A 65 -17.14 2.07 -2.97
CA GLU A 65 -16.99 3.50 -2.82
C GLU A 65 -15.53 3.75 -2.46
N PHE A 66 -14.88 4.53 -3.32
CA PHE A 66 -13.50 4.90 -3.22
C PHE A 66 -13.37 5.82 -2.00
N GLU A 67 -13.40 5.24 -0.81
CA GLU A 67 -13.05 5.93 0.42
C GLU A 67 -11.55 6.17 0.32
N HIS A 68 -11.21 7.33 -0.26
CA HIS A 68 -9.92 7.95 -0.05
C HIS A 68 -9.66 7.88 1.46
N PRO A 69 -8.56 7.26 1.93
CA PRO A 69 -8.18 7.43 3.33
C PRO A 69 -7.97 8.93 3.49
N ALA A 70 -8.96 9.56 4.14
CA ALA A 70 -8.94 10.95 4.50
C ALA A 70 -7.56 11.20 5.11
N VAL A 71 -6.82 12.09 4.45
CA VAL A 71 -5.76 12.92 5.00
C VAL A 71 -5.34 12.48 6.40
N TYR A 72 -4.13 11.91 6.48
CA TYR A 72 -3.31 11.85 7.70
C TYR A 72 -3.80 12.82 8.77
N SER A 73 -4.62 12.33 9.70
CA SER A 73 -4.68 12.93 11.03
C SER A 73 -3.53 12.30 11.80
N PRO A 74 -2.53 13.07 12.26
CA PRO A 74 -1.51 12.55 13.15
C PRO A 74 -2.13 12.38 14.53
N ALA A 75 -3.02 11.40 14.68
CA ALA A 75 -3.49 10.93 15.97
C ALA A 75 -2.40 10.04 16.57
N HIS A 76 -1.41 10.72 17.14
CA HIS A 76 -0.69 10.37 18.35
C HIS A 76 -0.50 8.86 18.59
N SER A 77 0.60 8.35 18.04
CA SER A 77 1.22 7.07 18.39
C SER A 77 1.36 6.94 19.92
N LYS A 78 0.52 6.09 20.53
CA LYS A 78 0.75 5.50 21.86
C LYS A 78 0.07 4.12 21.94
N HIS A 79 0.66 3.12 21.31
CA HIS A 79 0.44 1.74 21.74
C HIS A 79 1.65 1.28 22.55
N VAL A 80 1.49 1.39 23.86
CA VAL A 80 2.33 0.77 24.88
C VAL A 80 2.18 -0.75 24.72
N TRP A 81 3.25 -1.46 24.41
CA TRP A 81 3.28 -2.91 24.56
C TRP A 81 3.59 -3.22 26.02
N ASN A 82 2.56 -3.55 26.78
CA ASN A 82 2.75 -4.15 28.11
C ASN A 82 3.21 -5.60 27.91
N ARG A 83 4.49 -5.82 28.22
CA ARG A 83 5.12 -7.11 28.40
C ARG A 83 4.58 -7.68 29.73
N VAL A 84 3.99 -8.87 29.73
CA VAL A 84 3.73 -9.63 30.96
C VAL A 84 4.74 -10.78 31.01
N ALA A 85 5.35 -10.91 32.19
CA ALA A 85 6.39 -11.87 32.56
C ALA A 85 5.86 -13.31 32.68
#